data_AF-Q5V8C8-F1
#
_entry.id   AF-Q5V8C8-F1
#
_cell.length_a   1.000
_cell.length_b   1.000
_cell.length_c   1.000
_cell.angle_alpha   90.00
_cell.angle_beta   90.00
_cell.angle_gamma   90.00
#
_symmetry.space_group_name_H-M   'P 1'
#
loop_
_entity.id
_entity.type
_entity.pdbx_description
1 polymer ?
#
loop_
_entity_poly.entity_id
_entity_poly.type
_entity_poly.pdbx_seq_one_letter_code
_entity_poly.pdbx_strand_id
1 'polypeptide(L)'
;GHYDSFTNDKHKGNITHDLLAGAVAYEATKAYEDHLTKNGKPDSHAKAKELLAAFVATAGTQLLETKGRDAYDNYQHKREQAEAQ
;
A
#
# COMPACT_ATOMS: atom_id res chain seq x y z
N GLY A 1 -3.22 -31.20 -32.91
CA GLY A 1 -3.75 -31.06 -31.54
C GLY A 1 -3.28 -29.72 -31.01
N HIS A 2 -4.09 -28.79 -30.49
CA HIS A 2 -5.00 -28.94 -29.32
C HIS A 2 -4.18 -29.53 -28.14
N TYR A 3 -3.91 -28.88 -27.01
CA TYR A 3 -4.62 -27.89 -26.19
C TYR A 3 -3.57 -26.95 -25.54
N ASP A 4 -3.69 -25.63 -25.64
CA ASP A 4 -4.29 -24.75 -24.61
C ASP A 4 -3.71 -24.93 -23.20
N SER A 5 -2.89 -23.97 -22.79
CA SER A 5 -2.66 -23.67 -21.37
C SER A 5 -2.43 -22.17 -21.19
N PHE A 6 -3.35 -21.37 -21.71
CA PHE A 6 -3.55 -19.99 -21.27
C PHE A 6 -4.38 -19.98 -19.98
N THR A 7 -3.87 -20.53 -18.87
CA THR A 7 -4.54 -20.40 -17.56
C THR A 7 -3.56 -20.42 -16.39
N ASN A 8 -2.78 -19.35 -16.23
CA ASN A 8 -2.42 -18.91 -14.88
C ASN A 8 -2.33 -17.38 -14.76
N ASP A 9 -3.17 -16.68 -15.51
CA ASP A 9 -3.44 -15.25 -15.35
C ASP A 9 -4.59 -15.07 -14.34
N LYS A 10 -4.50 -15.75 -13.19
CA LYS A 10 -5.49 -15.62 -12.12
C LYS A 10 -5.03 -14.49 -11.22
N HIS A 11 -5.76 -13.38 -11.30
CA HIS A 11 -5.76 -12.24 -10.38
C HIS A 11 -5.49 -12.65 -8.93
N LYS A 12 -4.22 -12.84 -8.57
CA LYS A 12 -3.79 -12.73 -7.19
C LYS A 12 -3.66 -11.24 -6.95
N GLY A 13 -4.81 -10.59 -6.72
CA GLY A 13 -4.79 -9.46 -5.80
C GLY A 13 -4.10 -10.00 -4.56
N ASN A 14 -2.82 -9.66 -4.41
CA ASN A 14 -2.01 -10.19 -3.33
C ASN A 14 -2.72 -9.69 -2.08
N ILE A 15 -3.14 -10.57 -1.16
CA ILE A 15 -3.73 -10.19 0.14
C ILE A 15 -2.89 -9.07 0.79
N THR A 16 -1.59 -9.07 0.51
CA THR A 16 -0.63 -8.00 0.83
C THR A 16 -1.00 -6.61 0.29
N HIS A 17 -1.44 -6.44 -0.96
CA HIS A 17 -1.84 -5.14 -1.51
C HIS A 17 -3.09 -4.59 -0.84
N ASP A 18 -4.12 -5.40 -0.63
CA ASP A 18 -5.34 -4.96 0.06
C ASP A 18 -5.04 -4.60 1.53
N LEU A 19 -4.18 -5.38 2.19
CA LEU A 19 -3.73 -5.08 3.55
C LEU A 19 -2.89 -3.81 3.62
N LEU A 20 -1.96 -3.59 2.67
CA LEU A 20 -1.17 -2.37 2.60
C LEU A 20 -2.05 -1.16 2.29
N ALA A 21 -2.98 -1.26 1.34
CA ALA A 21 -3.93 -0.20 1.03
C ALA A 21 -4.82 0.14 2.24
N GLY A 22 -5.29 -0.89 2.97
CA GLY A 22 -6.01 -0.72 4.22
C GLY A 22 -5.18 -0.01 5.29
N ALA A 23 -3.91 -0.37 5.45
CA ALA A 23 -2.99 0.28 6.39
C ALA A 23 -2.73 1.75 6.01
N VAL A 24 -2.52 2.05 4.72
CA VAL A 24 -2.37 3.42 4.22
C VAL A 24 -3.62 4.24 4.52
N ALA A 25 -4.81 3.69 4.23
CA ALA A 25 -6.08 4.39 4.48
C ALA A 25 -6.31 4.65 5.97
N TYR A 26 -5.98 3.69 6.84
CA TYR A 26 -6.09 3.82 8.29
C TYR A 26 -5.18 4.93 8.83
N GLU A 27 -3.88 4.89 8.50
CA GLU A 27 -2.90 5.89 8.95
C GLU A 27 -3.25 7.29 8.43
N ALA A 28 -3.65 7.38 7.15
CA ALA A 28 -4.04 8.66 6.56
C ALA A 28 -5.30 9.25 7.22
N THR A 29 -6.29 8.42 7.52
CA THR A 29 -7.53 8.85 8.19
C THR A 29 -7.24 9.33 9.60
N LYS A 30 -6.45 8.57 10.36
CA LYS A 30 -6.01 8.96 11.70
C LYS A 30 -5.24 10.28 11.70
N ALA A 31 -4.30 10.46 10.78
CA ALA A 31 -3.53 11.70 10.65
C ALA A 31 -4.43 12.90 10.29
N TYR A 32 -5.43 12.69 9.45
CA TYR A 32 -6.43 13.71 9.13
C TYR A 32 -7.28 14.08 10.35
N GLU A 33 -7.79 13.10 11.11
CA GLU A 33 -8.56 13.34 12.34
C GLU A 33 -7.74 14.07 13.42
N ASP A 34 -6.47 13.69 13.59
CA ASP A 34 -5.54 14.39 14.48
C ASP A 34 -5.33 15.84 14.05
N HIS A 35 -5.21 16.08 12.73
CA HIS A 35 -5.12 17.43 12.19
C HIS A 35 -6.38 18.24 12.48
N LEU A 36 -7.57 17.65 12.31
CA LEU A 36 -8.84 18.30 12.63
C LEU A 36 -8.94 18.64 14.13
N THR A 37 -8.50 17.72 14.98
CA THR A 37 -8.53 17.91 16.44
C THR A 37 -7.62 19.06 16.88
N LYS A 38 -6.47 19.22 16.22
CA LYS A 38 -5.47 20.25 16.56
C LYS A 38 -5.75 21.61 15.91
N ASN A 39 -6.28 21.62 14.69
CA ASN A 39 -6.36 22.82 13.85
C ASN A 39 -7.80 23.23 13.51
N GLY A 40 -8.80 22.42 13.88
CA GLY A 40 -10.17 22.59 13.45
C GLY A 40 -10.43 22.04 12.04
N LYS A 41 -11.68 22.21 11.58
CA LYS A 41 -12.07 21.77 10.23
C LYS A 41 -11.51 22.70 9.17
N PRO A 42 -11.05 22.17 8.02
CA PRO A 42 -10.64 23.01 6.91
C PRO A 42 -11.81 23.85 6.39
N ASP A 43 -11.51 25.09 6.01
CA ASP A 43 -12.51 26.09 5.59
C ASP A 43 -13.21 25.74 4.26
N SER A 44 -12.71 24.75 3.53
CA SER A 44 -13.30 24.31 2.27
C SER A 44 -13.11 22.81 2.02
N HIS A 45 -14.03 22.25 1.24
CA HIS A 45 -13.95 20.88 0.74
C HIS A 45 -12.70 20.66 -0.13
N ALA A 46 -12.27 21.68 -0.89
CA ALA A 46 -11.03 21.61 -1.65
C ALA A 46 -9.83 21.40 -0.72
N LYS A 47 -9.76 22.18 0.37
CA LYS A 47 -8.67 22.05 1.35
C LYS A 47 -8.69 20.72 2.09
N ALA A 48 -9.88 20.20 2.39
CA ALA A 48 -10.03 18.86 2.97
C ALA A 48 -9.44 17.77 2.05
N LYS A 49 -9.70 17.83 0.74
CA LYS A 49 -9.14 16.88 -0.23
C LYS A 49 -7.62 16.97 -0.33
N GLU A 50 -7.06 18.18 -0.35
CA GLU A 50 -5.62 18.38 -0.38
C GLU A 50 -4.93 17.75 0.84
N LEU A 51 -5.47 17.99 2.04
CA LEU A 51 -4.93 17.43 3.27
C LEU A 51 -5.02 15.89 3.27
N LEU A 52 -6.19 15.35 2.92
CA LEU A 52 -6.37 13.89 2.84
C LEU A 52 -5.41 13.26 1.83
N ALA A 53 -5.27 13.85 0.64
CA ALA A 53 -4.34 13.37 -0.38
C ALA A 53 -2.88 13.42 0.11
N ALA A 54 -2.49 14.48 0.81
CA ALA A 54 -1.16 14.60 1.40
C ALA A 54 -0.90 13.51 2.46
N PHE A 55 -1.88 13.21 3.32
CA PHE A 55 -1.76 12.14 4.31
C PHE A 55 -1.68 10.76 3.65
N VAL A 56 -2.53 10.47 2.66
CA VAL A 56 -2.48 9.22 1.90
C VAL A 56 -1.13 9.03 1.20
N ALA A 57 -0.62 10.08 0.55
CA ALA A 57 0.67 10.02 -0.12
C ALA A 57 1.83 9.76 0.86
N THR A 58 1.81 10.43 2.02
CA THR A 58 2.85 10.28 3.04
C THR A 58 2.81 8.90 3.67
N ALA A 59 1.63 8.42 4.09
CA ALA A 59 1.44 7.09 4.66
C ALA A 59 1.78 5.98 3.64
N GLY A 60 1.38 6.15 2.38
CA GLY A 60 1.74 5.26 1.27
C GLY A 60 3.24 5.14 1.09
N THR A 61 3.94 6.27 1.06
CA THR A 61 5.40 6.29 0.89
C THR A 61 6.09 5.56 2.03
N GLN A 62 5.76 5.85 3.29
CA GLN A 62 6.38 5.20 4.45
C GLN A 62 6.12 3.68 4.48
N LEU A 63 4.91 3.24 4.15
CA LEU A 63 4.59 1.81 4.11
C LEU A 63 5.25 1.08 2.94
N LEU A 64 5.37 1.71 1.78
CA LEU A 64 6.11 1.15 0.64
C LEU A 64 7.60 1.05 0.93
N GLU A 65 8.19 2.11 1.50
CA GLU A 65 9.61 2.17 1.84
C GLU A 65 10.00 1.11 2.87
N THR A 66 9.14 0.86 3.86
CA THR A 66 9.43 -0.10 4.93
C THR A 66 8.94 -1.50 4.56
N LYS A 67 7.64 -1.69 4.37
CA LYS A 67 7.03 -3.02 4.17
C LYS A 67 7.18 -3.54 2.75
N GLY A 68 7.14 -2.66 1.75
CA GLY A 68 7.34 -3.06 0.35
C GLY A 68 8.77 -3.57 0.11
N ARG A 69 9.75 -2.84 0.64
CA ARG A 69 11.16 -3.22 0.57
C ARG A 69 11.45 -4.49 1.36
N ASP A 70 10.96 -4.61 2.60
CA ASP A 70 11.09 -5.85 3.40
C ASP A 70 10.53 -7.07 2.67
N ALA A 71 9.38 -6.94 2.01
CA ALA A 71 8.76 -8.02 1.26
C ALA A 71 9.58 -8.40 0.01
N TYR A 72 10.12 -7.41 -0.70
CA TYR A 72 10.97 -7.62 -1.87
C TYR A 72 12.30 -8.29 -1.50
N ASP A 73 12.99 -7.80 -0.48
CA ASP A 73 14.26 -8.35 -0.02
C ASP A 73 14.08 -9.81 0.42
N ASN A 74 13.03 -10.10 1.19
CA ASN A 74 12.69 -11.48 1.57
C ASN A 74 12.39 -12.39 0.35
N TYR A 75 11.74 -11.86 -0.69
CA TYR A 75 11.48 -12.59 -1.91
C TYR A 75 12.77 -12.93 -2.67
N GLN A 76 13.69 -11.97 -2.79
CA GLN A 76 14.99 -12.20 -3.43
C GLN A 76 15.81 -13.24 -2.66
N HIS A 77 15.89 -13.12 -1.34
CA HIS A 77 16.59 -14.11 -0.51
C HIS A 77 16.04 -15.53 -0.66
N LYS A 78 14.71 -15.69 -0.72
CA LYS A 78 14.09 -17.01 -0.95
C LYS A 78 14.41 -17.58 -2.32
N ARG A 79 14.48 -16.74 -3.35
CA ARG A 79 14.88 -17.15 -4.70
C ARG A 79 16.33 -17.59 -4.75
N GLU A 80 17.25 -16.79 -4.20
CA GLU A 80 18.68 -17.12 -4.14
C GLU A 80 18.90 -18.46 -3.41
N GLN A 81 18.22 -18.69 -2.29
CA GLN A 81 18.30 -19.97 -1.57
C GLN A 81 17.75 -21.16 -2.36
N ALA A 82 16.75 -20.94 -3.22
CA ALA A 82 16.19 -21.98 -4.07
C ALA A 82 17.07 -22.27 -5.30
N GLU A 83 17.77 -21.25 -5.82
CA GLU A 83 18.73 -21.38 -6.93
C GLU A 83 20.08 -21.99 -6.48
N ALA A 84 20.41 -21.90 -5.19
CA ALA A 84 21.62 -22.47 -4.60
C ALA A 84 21.49 -23.95 -4.16
N GLN A 85 20.32 -24.58 -4.35
CA GLN A 85 20.01 -25.99 -4.05
C GLN A 85 19.91 -26.83 -5.33
#